data_AF-A0A4U2BQX0-F1
#
_entry.id   AF-A0A4U2BQX0-F1
#
_cell.length_a   1.000
_cell.length_b   1.000
_cell.length_c   1.000
_cell.angle_alpha   90.00
_cell.angle_beta   90.00
_cell.angle_gamma   90.00
#
_symmetry.space_group_name_H-M   'P 1'
#
loop_
_entity.id
_entity.type
_entity.pdbx_description
1 polymer ?
#
loop_
_entity_poly.entity_id
_entity_poly.type
_entity_poly.pdbx_seq_one_letter_code
_entity_poly.pdbx_strand_id
1 'polypeptide(L)'
;MLKLLRQIKKWKLVTFGLLMLIAAFFIYNQFGNRMSRVDEAKFLIGQLNTVLDAAEQYSRDNGSLPPIASDTDTNFGYLNINHLIANPGLSTWKGPYLPYEDTWIGGDQYIDHPDYIATQLLLKEKDSLWIRGSSETGCESSSSTCSVAACIWLVPTKVAQEINKIVDGSSSIESSDATGKIRYEKAFGGALICMIGDDYPMPSAQTN
;
A
#
# COMPACT_ATOMS: atom_id res chain seq x y z
N MET A 1 -35.38 -40.29 41.25
CA MET A 1 -34.88 -40.81 39.95
C MET A 1 -35.23 -39.92 38.75
N LEU A 2 -36.50 -39.53 38.53
CA LEU A 2 -36.91 -38.74 37.35
C LEU A 2 -36.26 -37.33 37.22
N LYS A 3 -36.03 -36.63 38.34
CA LYS A 3 -35.38 -35.29 38.35
C LYS A 3 -33.90 -35.35 37.94
N LEU A 4 -33.19 -36.40 38.37
CA LEU A 4 -31.77 -36.61 38.09
C LEU A 4 -31.54 -36.89 36.59
N LEU A 5 -32.40 -37.72 35.98
CA LEU A 5 -32.38 -38.00 34.54
C LEU A 5 -32.65 -36.75 33.69
N ARG A 6 -33.58 -35.88 34.13
CA ARG A 6 -33.84 -34.58 33.49
C ARG A 6 -32.65 -33.62 33.59
N GLN A 7 -31.94 -33.59 34.71
CA GLN A 7 -30.73 -32.76 34.86
C GLN A 7 -29.57 -33.25 33.99
N ILE A 8 -29.33 -34.56 33.92
CA ILE A 8 -28.29 -35.14 33.06
C ILE A 8 -28.58 -34.86 31.58
N LYS A 9 -29.85 -34.93 31.16
CA LYS A 9 -30.26 -34.61 29.77
C LYS A 9 -30.06 -33.13 29.44
N LYS A 10 -30.32 -32.22 30.39
CA LYS A 10 -30.05 -30.78 30.23
C LYS A 10 -28.55 -30.48 30.15
N TRP A 11 -27.74 -31.12 31.00
CA TRP A 11 -26.28 -30.96 30.97
C TRP A 11 -25.67 -31.44 29.65
N LYS A 12 -26.15 -32.57 29.11
CA LYS A 12 -25.73 -33.06 27.77
C LYS A 12 -26.11 -32.09 26.65
N LEU A 13 -27.28 -31.45 26.71
CA LEU A 13 -27.68 -30.47 25.70
C LEU A 13 -26.81 -29.20 25.75
N VAL A 14 -26.50 -28.73 26.96
CA VAL A 14 -25.67 -27.54 27.18
C VAL A 14 -24.23 -27.78 26.74
N THR A 15 -23.65 -28.94 27.08
CA THR A 15 -22.28 -29.27 26.64
C THR A 15 -22.18 -29.48 25.14
N PHE A 16 -23.19 -30.09 24.51
CA PHE A 16 -23.22 -30.24 23.05
C PHE A 16 -23.36 -28.88 22.33
N GLY A 17 -24.19 -27.98 22.85
CA GLY A 17 -24.31 -26.62 22.34
C GLY A 17 -23.01 -25.83 22.45
N LEU A 18 -22.30 -25.95 23.58
CA LEU A 18 -21.01 -25.28 23.78
C LEU A 18 -19.92 -25.83 22.85
N LEU A 19 -19.87 -27.16 22.64
CA LEU A 19 -18.93 -27.79 21.71
C LEU A 19 -19.18 -27.35 20.26
N MET A 20 -20.44 -27.20 19.85
CA MET A 20 -20.79 -26.70 18.50
C MET A 20 -20.37 -25.24 18.31
N LEU A 21 -20.49 -24.39 19.34
CA LEU A 21 -20.03 -23.00 19.28
C LEU A 21 -18.50 -22.91 19.21
N ILE A 22 -17.79 -23.73 19.98
CA ILE A 22 -16.32 -23.82 19.91
C ILE A 22 -15.91 -24.31 18.52
N ALA A 23 -16.53 -25.37 18.00
CA ALA A 23 -16.24 -25.88 16.66
C ALA A 23 -16.55 -24.84 15.57
N ALA A 24 -17.66 -24.10 15.66
CA ALA A 24 -17.99 -23.03 14.74
C ALA A 24 -16.99 -21.87 14.81
N PHE A 25 -16.50 -21.52 16.01
CA PHE A 25 -15.45 -20.51 16.18
C PHE A 25 -14.10 -20.97 15.61
N PHE A 26 -13.72 -22.23 15.80
CA PHE A 26 -12.52 -22.80 15.19
C PHE A 26 -12.64 -22.89 13.67
N ILE A 27 -13.79 -23.32 13.15
CA ILE A 27 -14.05 -23.35 11.70
C ILE A 27 -14.05 -21.93 11.13
N TYR A 28 -14.67 -20.95 11.79
CA TYR A 28 -14.63 -19.55 11.36
C TYR A 28 -13.22 -18.97 11.39
N ASN A 29 -12.38 -19.31 12.38
CA ASN A 29 -10.99 -18.81 12.43
C ASN A 29 -10.03 -19.58 11.52
N GLN A 30 -10.34 -20.83 11.17
CA GLN A 30 -9.52 -21.68 10.31
C GLN A 30 -9.91 -21.57 8.82
N PHE A 31 -11.18 -21.28 8.53
CA PHE A 31 -11.75 -21.10 7.19
C PHE A 31 -12.22 -19.66 6.92
N GLY A 32 -12.15 -18.77 7.90
CA GLY A 32 -12.24 -17.32 7.67
C GLY A 32 -11.05 -16.94 6.80
N ASN A 33 -11.34 -16.60 5.55
CA ASN A 33 -10.42 -16.37 4.44
C ASN A 33 -9.09 -15.73 4.88
N ARG A 34 -8.11 -16.54 5.28
CA ARG A 34 -6.72 -16.08 5.34
C ARG A 34 -6.25 -16.08 3.90
N MET A 35 -6.26 -14.90 3.30
CA MET A 35 -5.72 -14.67 1.96
C MET A 35 -4.35 -15.35 1.87
N SER A 36 -4.11 -16.12 0.81
CA SER A 36 -2.81 -16.73 0.64
C SER A 36 -1.77 -15.62 0.42
N ARG A 37 -0.50 -15.89 0.74
CA ARG A 37 0.59 -14.93 0.52
C ARG A 37 0.63 -14.41 -0.92
N VAL A 38 0.34 -15.29 -1.89
CA VAL A 38 0.34 -14.95 -3.32
C VAL A 38 -0.85 -14.06 -3.67
N ASP A 39 -2.02 -14.33 -3.09
CA ASP A 39 -3.21 -13.50 -3.32
C ASP A 39 -3.07 -12.13 -2.65
N GLU A 40 -2.45 -12.07 -1.46
CA GLU A 40 -2.13 -10.82 -0.76
C GLU A 40 -1.13 -9.99 -1.56
N ALA A 41 -0.09 -10.62 -2.11
CA ALA A 41 0.86 -9.96 -3.00
C ALA A 41 0.17 -9.39 -4.25
N LYS A 42 -0.72 -10.14 -4.91
CA LYS A 42 -1.48 -9.65 -6.07
C LYS A 42 -2.43 -8.51 -5.72
N PHE A 43 -3.12 -8.62 -4.59
CA PHE A 43 -3.99 -7.57 -4.09
C PHE A 43 -3.21 -6.27 -3.87
N LEU A 44 -2.06 -6.36 -3.19
CA LEU A 44 -1.20 -5.21 -2.94
C LEU A 44 -0.58 -4.61 -4.19
N ILE A 45 -0.20 -5.42 -5.18
CA ILE A 45 0.20 -4.93 -6.51
C ILE A 45 -0.95 -4.13 -7.13
N GLY A 46 -2.20 -4.60 -7.00
CA GLY A 46 -3.38 -3.85 -7.41
C GLY A 46 -3.51 -2.50 -6.71
N GLN A 47 -3.36 -2.46 -5.38
CA GLN A 47 -3.40 -1.21 -4.60
C GLN A 47 -2.28 -0.24 -5.00
N LEU A 48 -1.05 -0.72 -5.19
CA LEU A 48 0.07 0.10 -5.65
C LEU A 48 -0.21 0.70 -7.05
N ASN A 49 -0.78 -0.07 -7.98
CA ASN A 49 -1.19 0.45 -9.28
C ASN A 49 -2.30 1.51 -9.13
N THR A 50 -3.31 1.29 -8.29
CA THR A 50 -4.37 2.27 -8.03
C THR A 50 -3.81 3.62 -7.56
N VAL A 51 -2.79 3.62 -6.71
CA VAL A 51 -2.11 4.84 -6.25
C VAL A 51 -1.33 5.53 -7.38
N LEU A 52 -0.65 4.77 -8.24
CA LEU A 52 0.03 5.31 -9.42
C LEU A 52 -0.96 5.91 -10.43
N ASP A 53 -2.04 5.19 -10.74
CA ASP A 53 -3.10 5.63 -11.65
C ASP A 53 -3.79 6.90 -11.13
N ALA A 54 -3.99 7.02 -9.82
CA ALA A 54 -4.54 8.22 -9.20
C ALA A 54 -3.61 9.43 -9.36
N ALA A 55 -2.30 9.26 -9.18
CA ALA A 55 -1.32 10.31 -9.43
C ALA A 55 -1.29 10.73 -10.91
N GLU A 56 -1.41 9.77 -11.82
CA GLU A 56 -1.51 10.01 -13.25
C GLU A 56 -2.75 10.82 -13.61
N GLN A 57 -3.92 10.40 -13.10
CA GLN A 57 -5.18 11.11 -13.33
C GLN A 57 -5.16 12.52 -12.74
N TYR A 58 -4.62 12.70 -11.52
CA TYR A 58 -4.39 14.03 -10.95
C TYR A 58 -3.54 14.89 -11.90
N SER A 59 -2.45 14.34 -12.43
CA SER A 59 -1.58 15.08 -13.34
C SER A 59 -2.23 15.41 -14.67
N ARG A 60 -3.09 14.55 -15.21
CA ARG A 60 -3.86 14.86 -16.44
C ARG A 60 -4.87 15.99 -16.21
N ASP A 61 -5.55 15.98 -15.08
CA ASP A 61 -6.58 16.97 -14.78
C ASP A 61 -5.99 18.33 -14.40
N ASN A 62 -4.86 18.35 -13.67
CA ASN A 62 -4.29 19.58 -13.10
C ASN A 62 -3.01 20.06 -13.80
N GLY A 63 -2.49 19.30 -14.78
CA GLY A 63 -1.30 19.64 -15.56
C GLY A 63 0.04 19.35 -14.86
N SER A 64 0.03 18.89 -13.61
CA SER A 64 1.23 18.50 -12.86
C SER A 64 0.88 17.43 -11.82
N LEU A 65 1.89 16.69 -11.36
CA LEU A 65 1.78 15.90 -10.14
C LEU A 65 1.40 16.76 -8.92
N PRO A 66 0.96 16.14 -7.81
CA PRO A 66 0.92 16.82 -6.53
C PRO A 66 2.28 17.46 -6.22
N PRO A 67 2.32 18.60 -5.50
CA PRO A 67 3.59 19.26 -5.16
C PRO A 67 4.41 18.38 -4.20
N ILE A 68 5.69 18.69 -4.04
CA ILE A 68 6.50 18.13 -2.94
C ILE A 68 5.83 18.50 -1.61
N ALA A 69 5.76 17.54 -0.68
CA ALA A 69 5.15 17.74 0.63
C ALA A 69 5.90 18.83 1.41
N SER A 70 5.14 19.70 2.09
CA SER A 70 5.67 20.94 2.68
C SER A 70 6.56 20.70 3.90
N ASP A 71 6.47 19.50 4.47
CA ASP A 71 7.15 19.02 5.67
C ASP A 71 8.38 18.16 5.36
N THR A 72 8.83 18.15 4.11
CA THR A 72 10.02 17.41 3.67
C THR A 72 10.96 18.25 2.81
N ASP A 73 12.16 17.72 2.56
CA ASP A 73 13.11 18.28 1.60
C ASP A 73 12.84 17.69 0.20
N THR A 74 12.97 18.54 -0.84
CA THR A 74 12.87 18.14 -2.24
C THR A 74 13.81 17.00 -2.62
N ASN A 75 14.98 16.91 -1.96
CA ASN A 75 15.98 15.88 -2.18
C ASN A 75 15.46 14.47 -1.82
N PHE A 76 14.40 14.35 -1.04
CA PHE A 76 13.75 13.07 -0.76
C PHE A 76 12.61 12.75 -1.72
N GLY A 77 12.02 13.75 -2.37
CA GLY A 77 11.00 13.55 -3.39
C GLY A 77 9.64 13.09 -2.88
N TYR A 78 9.28 13.33 -1.61
CA TYR A 78 7.93 13.00 -1.15
C TYR A 78 6.91 13.96 -1.75
N LEU A 79 5.88 13.43 -2.41
CA LEU A 79 4.77 14.22 -2.93
C LEU A 79 3.67 14.35 -1.86
N ASN A 80 2.96 15.48 -1.88
CA ASN A 80 1.82 15.74 -1.02
C ASN A 80 0.64 14.86 -1.47
N ILE A 81 0.52 13.68 -0.87
CA ILE A 81 -0.44 12.67 -1.27
C ILE A 81 -1.89 13.05 -0.87
N ASN A 82 -2.07 13.99 0.06
CA ASN A 82 -3.40 14.50 0.47
C ASN A 82 -4.18 15.11 -0.70
N HIS A 83 -3.47 15.63 -1.71
CA HIS A 83 -4.08 16.17 -2.92
C HIS A 83 -4.79 15.10 -3.78
N LEU A 84 -4.53 13.81 -3.54
CA LEU A 84 -5.24 12.71 -4.19
C LEU A 84 -6.60 12.40 -3.54
N ILE A 85 -6.84 12.82 -2.30
CA ILE A 85 -8.07 12.51 -1.54
C ILE A 85 -8.89 13.76 -1.20
N ALA A 86 -8.28 14.95 -1.20
CA ALA A 86 -8.95 16.22 -0.93
C ALA A 86 -8.59 17.26 -1.99
N ASN A 87 -9.53 18.18 -2.29
CA ASN A 87 -9.29 19.27 -3.22
C ASN A 87 -8.39 20.33 -2.57
N PRO A 88 -7.18 20.61 -3.10
CA PRO A 88 -6.27 21.62 -2.55
C PRO A 88 -6.65 23.07 -2.93
N GLY A 89 -7.89 23.31 -3.40
CA GLY A 89 -8.35 24.61 -3.88
C GLY A 89 -8.17 24.82 -5.39
N LEU A 90 -7.92 23.75 -6.15
CA LEU A 90 -7.79 23.80 -7.60
C LEU A 90 -9.17 23.71 -8.28
N SER A 91 -9.42 24.61 -9.22
CA SER A 91 -10.66 24.63 -10.02
C SER A 91 -10.72 23.51 -11.06
N THR A 92 -9.56 22.96 -11.44
CA THR A 92 -9.41 21.83 -12.38
C THR A 92 -9.58 20.47 -11.71
N TRP A 93 -9.65 20.42 -10.37
CA TRP A 93 -9.69 19.18 -9.61
C TRP A 93 -11.00 18.42 -9.82
N LYS A 94 -10.91 17.12 -10.13
CA LYS A 94 -12.04 16.21 -10.37
C LYS A 94 -12.05 14.99 -9.46
N GLY A 95 -11.26 15.02 -8.39
CA GLY A 95 -11.16 13.92 -7.44
C GLY A 95 -12.42 13.75 -6.57
N PRO A 96 -12.33 12.96 -5.48
CA PRO A 96 -11.12 12.30 -4.99
C PRO A 96 -10.62 11.25 -5.98
N TYR A 97 -9.30 11.17 -6.17
CA TYR A 97 -8.64 10.21 -7.06
C TYR A 97 -8.33 8.89 -6.33
N LEU A 98 -8.20 8.93 -5.00
CA LEU A 98 -8.10 7.77 -4.14
C LEU A 98 -9.27 7.71 -3.15
N PRO A 99 -9.90 6.53 -2.94
CA PRO A 99 -10.97 6.37 -1.97
C PRO A 99 -10.42 6.08 -0.55
N TYR A 100 -9.36 6.77 -0.14
CA TYR A 100 -8.68 6.56 1.15
C TYR A 100 -9.03 7.70 2.11
N GLU A 101 -8.69 7.54 3.38
CA GLU A 101 -8.91 8.56 4.41
C GLU A 101 -7.59 9.22 4.84
N ASP A 102 -7.68 10.48 5.27
CA ASP A 102 -6.56 11.21 5.88
C ASP A 102 -6.63 11.13 7.41
N THR A 103 -6.49 9.93 7.97
CA THR A 103 -6.45 9.74 9.42
C THR A 103 -5.02 9.71 9.97
N TRP A 104 -4.03 9.86 9.08
CA TRP A 104 -2.62 9.78 9.43
C TRP A 104 -2.14 11.07 10.08
N ILE A 105 -1.45 10.96 11.22
CA ILE A 105 -1.00 12.13 12.00
C ILE A 105 0.45 12.55 11.61
N GLY A 106 1.04 11.89 10.62
CA GLY A 106 2.47 12.02 10.32
C GLY A 106 2.87 13.01 9.22
N GLY A 107 1.94 13.83 8.71
CA GLY A 107 2.24 14.93 7.77
C GLY A 107 1.69 14.75 6.36
N ASP A 108 2.08 15.65 5.47
CA ASP A 108 1.53 15.78 4.10
C ASP A 108 1.99 14.65 3.15
N GLN A 109 3.04 13.93 3.53
CA GLN A 109 3.69 12.90 2.73
C GLN A 109 3.08 11.49 2.89
N TYR A 110 2.10 11.32 3.76
CA TYR A 110 1.45 10.05 4.05
C TYR A 110 -0.06 10.21 4.20
N ILE A 111 -0.82 9.20 3.74
CA ILE A 111 -2.23 8.99 4.09
C ILE A 111 -2.41 7.59 4.66
N ASP A 112 -3.54 7.34 5.32
CA ASP A 112 -3.83 6.00 5.83
C ASP A 112 -4.00 5.00 4.68
N HIS A 113 -3.60 3.76 4.92
CA HIS A 113 -3.85 2.68 3.98
C HIS A 113 -5.01 1.82 4.52
N PRO A 114 -6.03 1.45 3.72
CA PRO A 114 -7.18 0.67 4.20
C PRO A 114 -6.84 -0.58 5.04
N ASP A 115 -5.82 -1.34 4.61
CA ASP A 115 -5.37 -2.58 5.28
C ASP A 115 -4.01 -2.50 5.99
N TYR A 116 -3.26 -1.39 5.84
CA TYR A 116 -1.88 -1.26 6.31
C TYR A 116 -1.68 0.10 6.97
N ILE A 117 -0.47 0.43 7.42
CA ILE A 117 -0.30 1.61 8.27
C ILE A 117 -0.33 2.94 7.51
N ALA A 118 0.18 2.98 6.28
CA ALA A 118 0.28 4.21 5.50
C ALA A 118 0.58 3.93 4.03
N THR A 119 0.14 4.87 3.19
CA THR A 119 0.48 4.99 1.77
C THR A 119 1.27 6.27 1.53
N GLN A 120 2.24 6.24 0.63
CA GLN A 120 3.02 7.41 0.22
C GLN A 120 3.22 7.43 -1.30
N LEU A 121 3.50 8.61 -1.83
CA LEU A 121 3.87 8.82 -3.22
C LEU A 121 5.25 9.51 -3.28
N LEU A 122 6.15 8.98 -4.09
CA LEU A 122 7.51 9.48 -4.25
C LEU A 122 7.75 9.88 -5.70
N LEU A 123 8.55 10.94 -5.89
CA LEU A 123 9.09 11.36 -7.16
C LEU A 123 10.61 11.25 -7.09
N LYS A 124 11.16 10.26 -7.78
CA LYS A 124 12.59 9.93 -7.74
C LYS A 124 13.25 10.21 -9.07
N GLU A 125 14.53 10.53 -9.07
CA GLU A 125 15.30 10.60 -10.31
C GLU A 125 15.29 9.24 -10.99
N LYS A 126 15.06 9.23 -12.32
CA LYS A 126 15.00 8.00 -13.10
C LYS A 126 16.31 7.21 -12.99
N ASP A 127 16.20 5.88 -12.94
CA ASP A 127 17.31 4.93 -12.83
C ASP A 127 18.18 5.06 -11.56
N SER A 128 17.78 5.90 -10.61
CA SER A 128 18.46 6.01 -9.31
C SER A 128 18.26 4.75 -8.45
N LEU A 129 19.28 4.44 -7.65
CA LEU A 129 19.26 3.34 -6.69
C LEU A 129 18.80 3.85 -5.32
N TRP A 130 17.68 3.33 -4.84
CA TRP A 130 17.09 3.71 -3.56
C TRP A 130 16.21 2.59 -3.02
N ILE A 131 16.05 2.54 -1.69
CA ILE A 131 15.27 1.49 -0.99
C ILE A 131 14.08 2.04 -0.21
N ARG A 132 14.06 3.35 0.04
CA ARG A 132 13.03 4.05 0.83
C ARG A 132 12.89 5.50 0.41
N GLY A 133 11.81 6.14 0.86
CA GLY A 133 11.55 7.56 0.60
C GLY A 133 12.67 8.49 1.06
N SER A 134 13.28 8.22 2.23
CA SER A 134 14.33 9.06 2.80
C SER A 134 15.70 8.93 2.12
N SER A 135 15.83 8.18 1.02
CA SER A 135 17.04 8.21 0.18
C SER A 135 17.07 9.52 -0.62
N GLU A 136 18.18 10.28 -0.54
CA GLU A 136 18.39 11.56 -1.24
C GLU A 136 18.59 11.36 -2.76
N THR A 137 17.48 11.07 -3.43
CA THR A 137 17.35 10.73 -4.86
C THR A 137 16.05 11.30 -5.42
N GLY A 138 15.49 12.29 -4.72
CA GLY A 138 14.31 13.03 -5.15
C GLY A 138 14.58 13.74 -6.46
N CYS A 139 13.55 13.87 -7.29
CA CYS A 139 13.74 14.49 -8.58
C CYS A 139 13.92 16.01 -8.46
N GLU A 140 15.03 16.52 -8.99
CA GLU A 140 15.36 17.94 -8.98
C GLU A 140 14.86 18.64 -10.25
N SER A 141 14.82 19.98 -10.24
CA SER A 141 14.53 20.76 -11.46
C SER A 141 15.55 20.55 -12.59
N SER A 142 16.74 20.06 -12.25
CA SER A 142 17.83 19.73 -13.18
C SER A 142 17.67 18.34 -13.82
N SER A 143 16.84 17.47 -13.23
CA SER A 143 16.65 16.10 -13.69
C SER A 143 15.93 16.07 -15.04
N SER A 144 16.49 15.31 -15.98
CA SER A 144 15.90 15.17 -17.32
C SER A 144 14.61 14.35 -17.33
N THR A 145 14.48 13.40 -16.40
CA THR A 145 13.30 12.54 -16.23
C THR A 145 13.26 12.00 -14.80
N CYS A 146 12.07 11.92 -14.24
CA CYS A 146 11.77 11.33 -12.95
C CYS A 146 10.96 10.05 -13.12
N SER A 147 10.84 9.23 -12.08
CA SER A 147 9.83 8.18 -12.01
C SER A 147 8.99 8.36 -10.75
N VAL A 148 7.68 8.15 -10.87
CA VAL A 148 6.77 8.18 -9.72
C VAL A 148 6.73 6.79 -9.09
N ALA A 149 6.74 6.71 -7.77
CA ALA A 149 6.58 5.44 -7.05
C ALA A 149 5.50 5.56 -5.98
N ALA A 150 4.61 4.56 -5.94
CA ALA A 150 3.67 4.38 -4.85
C ALA A 150 4.28 3.43 -3.82
N CYS A 151 4.07 3.67 -2.52
CA CYS A 151 4.54 2.76 -1.50
C CYS A 151 3.53 2.50 -0.39
N ILE A 152 3.67 1.34 0.25
CA ILE A 152 2.86 0.88 1.38
C ILE A 152 3.81 0.50 2.52
N TRP A 153 3.48 0.95 3.72
CA TRP A 153 4.25 0.68 4.93
C TRP A 153 3.75 -0.56 5.68
N LEU A 154 4.66 -1.24 6.38
CA LEU A 154 4.39 -2.41 7.25
C LEU A 154 3.72 -3.60 6.56
N VAL A 155 4.02 -3.83 5.28
CA VAL A 155 3.65 -5.06 4.59
C VAL A 155 4.46 -6.24 5.18
N PRO A 156 3.88 -7.42 5.45
CA PRO A 156 4.65 -8.57 5.89
C PRO A 156 5.83 -8.88 4.95
N THR A 157 7.04 -9.04 5.48
CA THR A 157 8.26 -9.19 4.65
C THR A 157 8.15 -10.28 3.59
N LYS A 158 7.50 -11.41 3.93
CA LYS A 158 7.29 -12.51 2.98
C LYS A 158 6.36 -12.14 1.83
N VAL A 159 5.38 -11.26 2.08
CA VAL A 159 4.49 -10.73 1.04
C VAL A 159 5.25 -9.76 0.16
N ALA A 160 6.04 -8.84 0.74
CA ALA A 160 6.91 -7.95 -0.03
C ALA A 160 7.88 -8.70 -0.96
N GLN A 161 8.50 -9.77 -0.46
CA GLN A 161 9.34 -10.67 -1.27
C GLN A 161 8.56 -11.38 -2.39
N GLU A 162 7.32 -11.79 -2.12
CA GLU A 162 6.46 -12.38 -3.15
C GLU A 162 6.04 -11.35 -4.22
N ILE A 163 5.83 -10.08 -3.83
CA ILE A 163 5.60 -8.98 -4.77
C ILE A 163 6.83 -8.77 -5.66
N ASN A 164 8.04 -8.71 -5.08
CA ASN A 164 9.28 -8.60 -5.83
C ASN A 164 9.44 -9.75 -6.85
N LYS A 165 9.10 -10.98 -6.42
CA LYS A 165 9.11 -12.14 -7.31
C LYS A 165 8.09 -12.05 -8.45
N ILE A 166 6.87 -11.60 -8.16
CA ILE A 166 5.81 -11.49 -9.18
C ILE A 166 6.14 -10.40 -10.20
N VAL A 167 6.67 -9.25 -9.75
CA VAL A 167 6.88 -8.07 -10.59
C VAL A 167 8.25 -8.10 -11.28
N ASP A 168 9.32 -8.35 -10.53
CA ASP A 168 10.70 -8.29 -11.03
C ASP A 168 11.31 -9.67 -11.32
N GLY A 169 10.59 -10.76 -11.03
CA GLY A 169 11.10 -12.13 -11.20
C GLY A 169 12.17 -12.52 -10.17
N SER A 170 12.53 -11.63 -9.25
CA SER A 170 13.56 -11.84 -8.23
C SER A 170 13.00 -12.62 -7.04
N SER A 171 13.59 -13.78 -6.75
CA SER A 171 13.27 -14.57 -5.54
C SER A 171 14.23 -14.27 -4.38
N SER A 172 14.85 -13.07 -4.39
CA SER A 172 15.76 -12.63 -3.34
C SER A 172 15.08 -12.66 -1.96
N ILE A 173 15.80 -13.17 -0.97
CA ILE A 173 15.39 -13.18 0.44
C ILE A 173 16.09 -12.09 1.27
N GLU A 174 16.79 -11.19 0.60
CA GLU A 174 17.52 -10.10 1.24
C GLU A 174 16.59 -9.20 2.06
N SER A 175 17.17 -8.44 2.98
CA SER A 175 16.39 -7.49 3.78
C SER A 175 15.95 -6.25 3.00
N SER A 176 16.51 -6.03 1.81
CA SER A 176 16.18 -4.87 0.98
C SER A 176 16.55 -5.13 -0.47
N ASP A 177 15.89 -4.42 -1.40
CA ASP A 177 16.23 -4.41 -2.82
C ASP A 177 16.08 -2.99 -3.38
N ALA A 178 17.15 -2.50 -4.01
CA ALA A 178 17.27 -1.17 -4.60
C ALA A 178 17.16 -1.20 -6.13
N THR A 179 16.88 -2.36 -6.72
CA THR A 179 16.91 -2.63 -8.16
C THR A 179 15.54 -3.11 -8.66
N GLY A 180 15.30 -3.13 -9.98
CA GLY A 180 13.99 -3.50 -10.54
C GLY A 180 12.90 -2.42 -10.44
N LYS A 181 11.64 -2.82 -10.56
CA LYS A 181 10.45 -1.97 -10.40
C LYS A 181 10.01 -1.90 -8.94
N ILE A 182 10.29 -2.92 -8.15
CA ILE A 182 9.98 -2.99 -6.73
C ILE A 182 11.18 -2.55 -5.92
N ARG A 183 10.97 -1.55 -5.05
CA ARG A 183 11.91 -1.24 -3.97
C ARG A 183 11.35 -1.76 -2.68
N TYR A 184 12.15 -2.42 -1.86
CA TYR A 184 11.69 -2.75 -0.51
C TYR A 184 12.80 -2.69 0.51
N GLU A 185 12.40 -2.48 1.75
CA GLU A 185 13.26 -2.55 2.92
C GLU A 185 12.48 -3.16 4.08
N LYS A 186 13.09 -4.15 4.74
CA LYS A 186 12.60 -4.70 5.99
C LYS A 186 12.75 -3.65 7.10
N ALA A 187 11.63 -3.34 7.75
CA ALA A 187 11.54 -2.44 8.88
C ALA A 187 11.02 -3.18 10.13
N PHE A 188 10.89 -2.48 11.26
CA PHE A 188 10.34 -3.09 12.47
C PHE A 188 8.89 -3.52 12.26
N GLY A 189 8.62 -4.83 12.36
CA GLY A 189 7.28 -5.41 12.25
C GLY A 189 6.79 -5.72 10.83
N GLY A 190 7.52 -5.32 9.78
CA GLY A 190 7.13 -5.54 8.39
C GLY A 190 8.17 -5.08 7.38
N ALA A 191 7.73 -4.58 6.23
CA ALA A 191 8.54 -4.00 5.19
C ALA A 191 7.86 -2.75 4.64
N LEU A 192 8.67 -1.77 4.26
CA LEU A 192 8.27 -0.75 3.30
C LEU A 192 8.40 -1.38 1.90
N ILE A 193 7.37 -1.25 1.08
CA ILE A 193 7.43 -1.64 -0.33
C ILE A 193 6.97 -0.50 -1.21
N CYS A 194 7.74 -0.20 -2.24
CA CYS A 194 7.42 0.75 -3.27
C CYS A 194 7.39 0.06 -4.63
N MET A 195 6.50 0.51 -5.51
CA MET A 195 6.49 0.14 -6.91
C MET A 195 6.65 1.39 -7.77
N ILE A 196 7.68 1.39 -8.61
CA ILE A 196 7.95 2.43 -9.59
C ILE A 196 6.92 2.30 -10.72
N GLY A 197 6.26 3.40 -11.06
CA GLY A 197 5.33 3.53 -12.18
C GLY A 197 6.01 4.15 -13.39
N ASP A 198 5.27 5.01 -14.09
CA ASP A 198 5.74 5.67 -15.30
C ASP A 198 6.66 6.86 -15.02
N ASP A 199 7.32 7.28 -16.09
CA ASP A 199 8.23 8.43 -16.11
C ASP A 199 7.48 9.77 -16.13
N TYR A 200 8.11 10.78 -15.53
CA TYR A 200 7.62 12.15 -15.46
C TYR A 200 8.68 13.19 -15.91
N PRO A 201 8.28 14.31 -16.57
CA PRO A 201 6.92 14.61 -17.03
C PRO A 201 6.44 13.56 -18.04
N MET A 202 5.15 13.20 -17.96
CA MET A 202 4.58 12.22 -18.87
C MET A 202 4.82 12.66 -20.32
N PRO A 203 5.22 11.75 -21.23
CA PRO A 203 5.31 12.07 -22.65
C PRO A 203 3.98 12.69 -23.09
N SER A 204 4.02 13.79 -23.85
CA SER A 204 2.81 14.36 -24.43
C SER A 204 2.11 13.26 -25.23
N ALA A 205 0.86 12.96 -24.86
CA ALA A 205 0.05 12.01 -25.61
C ALA A 205 0.07 12.47 -27.07
N GLN A 206 0.68 11.68 -27.95
CA GLN A 206 0.57 11.93 -29.38
C GLN A 206 -0.90 11.80 -29.72
N THR A 207 -1.55 12.94 -29.92
CA THR A 207 -2.87 13.01 -30.54
C THR A 207 -2.72 12.44 -31.94
N ASN A 208 -3.07 11.17 -32.10
CA ASN A 208 -3.38 10.59 -33.41
C ASN A 208 -4.75 11.09 -33.88
#